data_AF-A0A7Y2MT11-F1
#
_entry.id   AF-A0A7Y2MT11-F1
#
_cell.length_a   1.000
_cell.length_b   1.000
_cell.length_c   1.000
_cell.angle_alpha   90.00
_cell.angle_beta   90.00
_cell.angle_gamma   90.00
#
_symmetry.space_group_name_H-M   'P 1'
#
loop_
_entity.id
_entity.type
_entity.pdbx_description
1 polymer ?
#
loop_
_entity_poly.entity_id
_entity_poly.type
_entity_poly.pdbx_seq_one_letter_code
_entity_poly.pdbx_strand_id
1 'polypeptide(L)'
;MTAIKKKTYRRILMYTVIVILMSFTISGLSKIIAYFNSGADQYIETLTSGAIEEHSPKVEWSNTYERLDAAMQKTIERAYVQAWYVFNTSIEKRNVIAAQDYFSKGLKETLQRSMTNQEKWEINRIDLCHHLEVNLFSLDRKLISFTDKDVEIRKKIRDKGTGRIIADGIEIADFSVVMVLEDGNWRIRHFHKSAGQSMSTKASSSSPSDSSFFKCSDGKFYRGDSLFLVKGINYYPAHSPWLKFWEEFNLDTIERDFKNMADLKLNTARIFVPYGIFGKGKVSNALLNKMDQLIDLSEEYGMALIITLFDFPEGYSMRQYAATDRQLETILTRYSNRKNILAWDLKNEPDRDFENYGKETVISWLTLMAQRAREYAPRQLITIGWSKSQYALLLSEYLDFVSFHFYEDPSLLDRQIRTLKDSLVDKTIMIQETGMPSSSFLFLPGGGNEDDQAKYISEVLIVLRNNENTPYCLWALYDFSEAPSEVFGWKPWLKHVQKYYGLFRTDGSLKPSGIVISDYNN
;
A
#
# COMPACT_ATOMS: atom_id res chain seq x y z
N MET A 1 -57.12 33.88 -16.46
CA MET A 1 -55.87 33.09 -16.60
C MET A 1 -54.61 33.76 -16.00
N THR A 2 -54.72 34.76 -15.12
CA THR A 2 -53.56 35.54 -14.59
C THR A 2 -53.15 35.17 -13.15
N ALA A 3 -54.08 34.68 -12.32
CA ALA A 3 -53.80 34.33 -10.92
C ALA A 3 -53.05 32.99 -10.75
N ILE A 4 -53.36 31.99 -11.61
CA ILE A 4 -52.75 30.65 -11.55
C ILE A 4 -51.27 30.71 -11.94
N LYS A 5 -50.92 31.44 -13.02
CA LYS A 5 -49.52 31.63 -13.45
C LYS A 5 -48.66 32.33 -12.39
N LYS A 6 -49.21 33.33 -11.68
CA LYS A 6 -48.51 34.01 -10.56
C LYS A 6 -48.23 33.08 -9.38
N LYS A 7 -49.15 32.17 -9.06
CA LYS A 7 -49.00 31.19 -7.96
C LYS A 7 -47.96 30.11 -8.31
N THR A 8 -47.92 29.66 -9.56
CA THR A 8 -46.91 28.72 -10.06
C THR A 8 -45.53 29.37 -10.10
N TYR A 9 -45.42 30.62 -10.57
CA TYR A 9 -44.14 31.35 -10.60
C TYR A 9 -43.57 31.62 -9.21
N ARG A 10 -44.43 31.98 -8.23
CA ARG A 10 -44.01 32.11 -6.82
C ARG A 10 -43.53 30.79 -6.22
N ARG A 11 -44.16 29.66 -6.57
CA ARG A 11 -43.71 28.33 -6.12
C ARG A 11 -42.36 27.95 -6.72
N ILE A 12 -42.18 28.16 -8.03
CA ILE A 12 -40.90 27.91 -8.70
C ILE A 12 -39.80 28.75 -8.08
N LEU A 13 -40.02 30.07 -7.94
CA LEU A 13 -39.05 30.98 -7.32
C LEU A 13 -38.69 30.56 -5.89
N MET A 14 -39.69 30.16 -5.09
CA MET A 14 -39.47 29.69 -3.72
C MET A 14 -38.67 28.38 -3.67
N TYR A 15 -38.94 27.42 -4.56
CA TYR A 15 -38.15 26.20 -4.67
C TYR A 15 -36.72 26.49 -5.13
N THR A 16 -36.52 27.40 -6.09
CA THR A 16 -35.18 27.81 -6.54
C THR A 16 -34.39 28.46 -5.40
N VAL A 17 -35.02 29.34 -4.61
CA VAL A 17 -34.40 29.96 -3.44
C VAL A 17 -34.03 28.93 -2.37
N ILE A 18 -34.91 27.95 -2.09
CA ILE A 18 -34.63 26.86 -1.13
C ILE A 18 -33.48 25.99 -1.61
N VAL A 19 -33.42 25.63 -2.90
CA VAL A 19 -32.33 24.82 -3.47
C VAL A 19 -30.99 25.57 -3.43
N ILE A 20 -31.00 26.88 -3.70
CA ILE A 20 -29.81 27.71 -3.57
C ILE A 20 -29.37 27.78 -2.11
N LEU A 21 -30.30 28.01 -1.17
CA LEU A 21 -30.00 28.01 0.27
C LEU A 21 -29.45 26.66 0.75
N MET A 22 -30.03 25.54 0.34
CA MET A 22 -29.53 24.20 0.63
C MET A 22 -28.15 23.95 0.01
N SER A 23 -27.90 24.45 -1.20
CA SER A 23 -26.57 24.32 -1.84
C SER A 23 -25.52 25.13 -1.09
N PHE A 24 -25.87 26.32 -0.59
CA PHE A 24 -24.99 27.14 0.25
C PHE A 24 -24.77 26.52 1.63
N THR A 25 -25.80 25.95 2.27
CA THR A 25 -25.63 25.27 3.56
C THR A 25 -24.84 23.98 3.41
N ILE A 26 -25.08 23.18 2.37
CA ILE A 26 -24.27 22.00 2.06
C ILE A 26 -22.84 22.42 1.72
N SER A 27 -22.61 23.45 0.92
CA SER A 27 -21.24 23.92 0.63
C SER A 27 -20.55 24.48 1.89
N GLY A 28 -21.29 25.17 2.76
CA GLY A 28 -20.81 25.63 4.06
C GLY A 28 -20.47 24.49 5.00
N LEU A 29 -21.37 23.51 5.15
CA LEU A 29 -21.15 22.28 5.93
C LEU A 29 -20.03 21.43 5.35
N SER A 30 -19.90 21.32 4.03
CA SER A 30 -18.79 20.63 3.36
C SER A 30 -17.47 21.35 3.57
N LYS A 31 -17.45 22.69 3.58
CA LYS A 31 -16.26 23.46 3.95
C LYS A 31 -15.94 23.35 5.44
N ILE A 32 -16.95 23.28 6.30
CA ILE A 32 -16.77 23.06 7.74
C ILE A 32 -16.27 21.63 7.98
N ILE A 33 -16.83 20.60 7.33
CA ILE A 33 -16.35 19.21 7.41
C ILE A 33 -14.96 19.09 6.79
N ALA A 34 -14.70 19.72 5.64
CA ALA A 34 -13.37 19.79 5.06
C ALA A 34 -12.40 20.55 5.97
N TYR A 35 -12.86 21.56 6.71
CA TYR A 35 -12.08 22.31 7.71
C TYR A 35 -11.95 21.54 9.04
N PHE A 36 -12.87 20.65 9.41
CA PHE A 36 -12.70 19.75 10.55
C PHE A 36 -11.79 18.57 10.17
N ASN A 37 -11.87 18.09 8.94
CA ASN A 37 -10.97 17.07 8.40
C ASN A 37 -9.59 17.62 8.02
N SER A 38 -9.46 18.93 7.71
CA SER A 38 -8.18 19.58 7.39
C SER A 38 -7.64 20.49 8.48
N GLY A 39 -8.45 20.82 9.50
CA GLY A 39 -8.19 21.91 10.44
C GLY A 39 -8.75 21.70 11.85
N ALA A 40 -9.27 20.51 12.19
CA ALA A 40 -9.28 20.08 13.59
C ALA A 40 -7.84 19.69 13.98
N ASP A 41 -7.10 20.74 14.34
CA ASP A 41 -5.84 20.77 15.09
C ASP A 41 -4.58 20.21 14.45
N GLN A 42 -4.09 20.95 13.45
CA GLN A 42 -2.66 21.01 13.10
C GLN A 42 -1.76 21.49 14.28
N TYR A 43 -2.35 21.98 15.38
CA TYR A 43 -1.65 22.39 16.60
C TYR A 43 -1.74 21.41 17.77
N ILE A 44 -2.60 20.38 17.70
CA ILE A 44 -2.69 19.31 18.68
C ILE A 44 -3.01 18.00 17.94
N GLU A 45 -2.09 17.53 17.10
CA GLU A 45 -1.86 16.08 17.02
C GLU A 45 -1.37 15.67 18.41
N THR A 46 -2.32 15.44 19.31
CA THR A 46 -2.03 14.84 20.61
C THR A 46 -1.43 13.48 20.30
N LEU A 47 -0.36 13.09 20.99
CA LEU A 47 0.03 11.68 21.01
C LEU A 47 -1.19 10.88 21.50
N THR A 48 -1.98 10.36 20.57
CA THR A 48 -3.09 9.48 20.91
C THR A 48 -2.46 8.15 21.30
N SER A 49 -3.04 7.49 22.30
CA SER A 49 -2.62 6.13 22.68
C SER A 49 -2.66 5.19 21.47
N GLY A 50 -3.62 5.37 20.55
CA GLY A 50 -3.71 4.62 19.30
C GLY A 50 -2.46 4.75 18.41
N ALA A 51 -2.00 5.97 18.14
CA ALA A 51 -0.83 6.18 17.26
C ALA A 51 0.47 5.60 17.85
N ILE A 52 0.63 5.67 19.17
CA ILE A 52 1.74 5.04 19.88
C ILE A 52 1.69 3.50 19.73
N GLU A 53 0.50 2.90 19.84
CA GLU A 53 0.31 1.44 19.73
C GLU A 53 0.46 0.89 18.30
N GLU A 54 0.34 1.74 17.29
CA GLU A 54 0.55 1.38 15.89
C GLU A 54 2.04 1.38 15.49
N HIS A 55 2.90 2.12 16.22
CA HIS A 55 4.35 2.08 16.00
C HIS A 55 4.90 0.67 16.27
N SER A 56 5.46 0.06 15.25
CA SER A 56 5.78 -1.38 15.24
C SER A 56 7.10 -1.70 14.51
N PRO A 57 8.22 -1.10 14.93
CA PRO A 57 9.52 -1.41 14.36
C PRO A 57 9.92 -2.86 14.63
N LYS A 58 10.83 -3.33 13.80
CA LYS A 58 11.93 -4.21 14.17
C LYS A 58 12.36 -4.38 15.62
N VAL A 59 12.10 -5.49 16.30
CA VAL A 59 12.85 -5.76 17.55
C VAL A 59 13.30 -7.21 17.60
N GLU A 60 14.62 -7.40 17.64
CA GLU A 60 15.26 -8.68 17.89
C GLU A 60 16.06 -8.62 19.20
N TRP A 61 16.03 -9.71 19.97
CA TRP A 61 16.85 -9.84 21.18
C TRP A 61 17.99 -10.81 20.91
N SER A 62 19.23 -10.31 20.96
CA SER A 62 20.43 -11.03 20.55
C SER A 62 20.89 -12.08 21.57
N ASN A 63 20.47 -11.95 22.83
CA ASN A 63 20.83 -12.87 23.91
C ASN A 63 19.65 -13.16 24.84
N THR A 64 19.66 -14.35 25.43
CA THR A 64 18.76 -14.71 26.53
C THR A 64 19.41 -14.34 27.86
N TYR A 65 18.65 -13.74 28.77
CA TYR A 65 19.11 -13.44 30.13
C TYR A 65 18.26 -14.23 31.12
N GLU A 66 18.88 -15.14 31.89
CA GLU A 66 18.17 -16.14 32.72
C GLU A 66 17.08 -15.55 33.62
N ARG A 67 17.29 -14.34 34.14
CA ARG A 67 16.36 -13.64 35.04
C ARG A 67 15.28 -12.83 34.33
N LEU A 68 15.36 -12.68 33.02
CA LEU A 68 14.40 -11.93 32.20
C LEU A 68 13.44 -12.91 31.53
N ASP A 69 12.26 -13.07 32.12
CA ASP A 69 11.21 -13.88 31.50
C ASP A 69 10.55 -13.18 30.30
N ALA A 70 9.87 -13.97 29.46
CA ALA A 70 9.28 -13.49 28.22
C ALA A 70 8.18 -12.41 28.42
N ALA A 71 7.48 -12.40 29.56
CA ALA A 71 6.45 -11.40 29.84
C ALA A 71 7.08 -10.04 30.19
N MET A 72 8.13 -10.07 31.01
CA MET A 72 8.90 -8.88 31.34
C MET A 72 9.63 -8.32 30.12
N GLN A 73 10.23 -9.19 29.31
CA GLN A 73 10.88 -8.82 28.04
C GLN A 73 9.91 -8.04 27.13
N LYS A 74 8.69 -8.56 26.91
CA LYS A 74 7.65 -7.86 26.12
C LYS A 74 7.24 -6.51 26.72
N THR A 75 7.21 -6.41 28.05
CA THR A 75 6.84 -5.16 28.73
C THR A 75 7.93 -4.09 28.55
N ILE A 76 9.20 -4.48 28.70
CA ILE A 76 10.35 -3.59 28.48
C ILE A 76 10.43 -3.19 26.99
N GLU A 77 10.29 -4.15 26.08
CA GLU A 77 10.26 -3.91 24.63
C GLU A 77 9.19 -2.88 24.27
N ARG A 78 7.95 -3.09 24.72
CA ARG A 78 6.85 -2.16 24.45
C ARG A 78 7.18 -0.77 24.97
N ALA A 79 7.63 -0.65 26.22
CA ALA A 79 8.00 0.65 26.77
C ALA A 79 9.13 1.33 26.01
N TYR A 80 10.11 0.56 25.52
CA TYR A 80 11.23 1.07 24.73
C TYR A 80 10.79 1.58 23.36
N VAL A 81 9.98 0.80 22.64
CA VAL A 81 9.42 1.18 21.33
C VAL A 81 8.53 2.42 21.46
N GLN A 82 7.69 2.49 22.49
CA GLN A 82 6.86 3.67 22.74
C GLN A 82 7.70 4.91 23.06
N ALA A 83 8.79 4.75 23.84
CA ALA A 83 9.71 5.85 24.12
C ALA A 83 10.40 6.36 22.85
N TRP A 84 10.76 5.48 21.91
CA TRP A 84 11.29 5.86 20.59
C TRP A 84 10.29 6.65 19.76
N TYR A 85 9.03 6.20 19.68
CA TYR A 85 7.97 6.93 18.99
C TYR A 85 7.81 8.35 19.57
N VAL A 86 7.76 8.46 20.90
CA VAL A 86 7.64 9.74 21.61
C VAL A 86 8.85 10.61 21.34
N PHE A 87 10.06 10.05 21.36
CA PHE A 87 11.30 10.76 21.07
C PHE A 87 11.30 11.35 19.65
N ASN A 88 10.94 10.56 18.64
CA ASN A 88 10.86 11.00 17.25
C ASN A 88 9.77 12.07 17.05
N THR A 89 8.60 11.86 17.66
CA THR A 89 7.49 12.84 17.62
C THR A 89 7.87 14.15 18.31
N SER A 90 8.58 14.08 19.44
CA SER A 90 9.06 15.26 20.16
C SER A 90 10.05 16.08 19.34
N ILE A 91 10.92 15.44 18.55
CA ILE A 91 11.82 16.12 17.61
C ILE A 91 11.03 16.80 16.48
N GLU A 92 10.09 16.07 15.87
CA GLU A 92 9.26 16.57 14.77
C GLU A 92 8.44 17.79 15.21
N LYS A 93 7.69 17.66 16.30
CA LYS A 93 6.78 18.70 16.83
C LYS A 93 7.47 19.76 17.66
N ARG A 94 8.75 19.57 17.99
CA ARG A 94 9.51 20.41 18.94
C ARG A 94 8.81 20.57 20.29
N ASN A 95 8.21 19.47 20.75
CA ASN A 95 7.43 19.43 21.99
C ASN A 95 7.77 18.17 22.79
N VAL A 96 8.29 18.35 24.00
CA VAL A 96 8.73 17.29 24.90
C VAL A 96 7.72 16.94 26.00
N ILE A 97 6.48 17.43 25.93
CA ILE A 97 5.50 17.22 27.02
C ILE A 97 5.27 15.73 27.25
N ALA A 98 4.98 14.96 26.20
CA ALA A 98 4.77 13.51 26.32
C ALA A 98 6.03 12.73 26.69
N ALA A 99 7.23 13.28 26.46
CA ALA A 99 8.48 12.61 26.81
C ALA A 99 8.64 12.40 28.34
N GLN A 100 7.89 13.15 29.16
CA GLN A 100 7.97 13.02 30.63
C GLN A 100 7.52 11.65 31.15
N ASP A 101 6.65 10.95 30.41
CA ASP A 101 6.11 9.66 30.85
C ASP A 101 7.05 8.50 30.52
N TYR A 102 7.97 8.70 29.57
CA TYR A 102 8.87 7.68 29.01
C TYR A 102 10.35 7.90 29.34
N PHE A 103 10.73 9.12 29.72
CA PHE A 103 12.12 9.51 29.99
C PHE A 103 12.27 10.14 31.37
N SER A 104 13.39 9.85 32.03
CA SER A 104 13.73 10.52 33.30
C SER A 104 14.00 12.02 33.12
N LYS A 105 13.82 12.81 34.18
CA LYS A 105 13.86 14.28 34.16
C LYS A 105 15.11 14.88 33.49
N GLY A 106 16.29 14.28 33.69
CA GLY A 106 17.55 14.79 33.13
C GLY A 106 17.63 14.71 31.59
N LEU A 107 17.00 13.71 30.97
CA LEU A 107 17.06 13.56 29.51
C LEU A 107 16.13 14.55 28.79
N LYS A 108 15.03 14.95 29.44
CA LYS A 108 14.10 15.97 28.94
C LYS A 108 14.80 17.31 28.67
N GLU A 109 15.63 17.77 29.59
CA GLU A 109 16.35 19.04 29.45
C GLU A 109 17.35 19.00 28.28
N THR A 110 18.04 17.87 28.12
CA THR A 110 18.96 17.64 27.00
C THR A 110 18.22 17.64 25.65
N LEU A 111 17.07 16.99 25.59
CA LEU A 111 16.19 16.98 24.41
C LEU A 111 15.73 18.40 24.04
N GLN A 112 15.27 19.17 25.02
CA GLN A 112 14.85 20.56 24.80
C GLN A 112 16.00 21.42 24.26
N ARG A 113 17.20 21.35 24.86
CA ARG A 113 18.37 22.11 24.40
C ARG A 113 18.79 21.74 22.98
N SER A 114 18.74 20.45 22.63
CA SER A 114 19.06 19.99 21.27
C SER A 114 18.09 20.58 20.23
N MET A 115 16.80 20.74 20.57
CA MET A 115 15.79 21.28 19.67
C MET A 115 15.98 22.77 19.40
N THR A 116 16.35 23.56 20.42
CA THR A 116 16.66 24.99 20.25
C THR A 116 17.85 25.22 19.31
N ASN A 117 18.88 24.38 19.39
CA ASN A 117 20.08 24.53 18.55
C ASN A 117 19.86 24.16 17.07
N GLN A 118 18.73 23.53 16.72
CA GLN A 118 18.41 23.09 15.37
C GLN A 118 17.24 23.88 14.77
N GLU A 119 17.04 25.11 15.22
CA GLU A 119 15.85 25.90 14.87
C GLU A 119 15.61 26.08 13.37
N LYS A 120 16.69 26.14 12.59
CA LYS A 120 16.67 26.28 11.12
C LYS A 120 16.13 25.04 10.38
N TRP A 121 16.15 23.86 11.00
CA TRP A 121 15.90 22.59 10.33
C TRP A 121 14.55 21.99 10.72
N GLU A 122 13.81 21.48 9.74
CA GLU A 122 12.72 20.53 9.93
C GLU A 122 13.32 19.13 9.86
N ILE A 123 13.08 18.31 10.90
CA ILE A 123 13.66 16.97 11.02
C ILE A 123 12.51 15.99 11.23
N ASN A 124 12.29 15.13 10.25
CA ASN A 124 11.40 13.98 10.35
C ASN A 124 12.26 12.73 10.45
N ARG A 125 11.92 11.85 11.40
CA ARG A 125 12.64 10.59 11.59
C ARG A 125 11.74 9.53 12.18
N ILE A 126 12.07 8.29 11.91
CA ILE A 126 11.41 7.11 12.47
C ILE A 126 12.42 5.97 12.56
N ASP A 127 12.37 5.23 13.67
CA ASP A 127 13.10 3.99 13.88
C ASP A 127 12.38 2.83 13.15
N LEU A 128 13.17 1.95 12.53
CA LEU A 128 12.66 0.82 11.73
C LEU A 128 13.10 -0.53 12.31
N CYS A 129 14.33 -0.61 12.85
CA CYS A 129 14.97 -1.85 13.31
C CYS A 129 15.79 -1.64 14.58
N HIS A 130 15.71 -2.60 15.50
CA HIS A 130 16.42 -2.66 16.78
C HIS A 130 16.97 -4.07 17.04
N HIS A 131 18.18 -4.16 17.57
CA HIS A 131 18.83 -5.41 17.97
C HIS A 131 19.35 -5.29 19.41
N LEU A 132 18.53 -5.75 20.36
CA LEU A 132 18.74 -5.56 21.78
C LEU A 132 19.63 -6.65 22.37
N GLU A 133 20.75 -6.25 22.97
CA GLU A 133 21.64 -7.12 23.72
C GLU A 133 21.65 -6.71 25.20
N VAL A 134 21.11 -7.56 26.07
CA VAL A 134 21.03 -7.30 27.51
C VAL A 134 22.42 -7.38 28.13
N ASN A 135 22.83 -6.30 28.79
CA ASN A 135 24.07 -6.23 29.55
C ASN A 135 23.84 -6.62 31.03
N LEU A 136 22.75 -6.12 31.63
CA LEU A 136 22.43 -6.33 33.03
C LEU A 136 20.92 -6.28 33.26
N PHE A 137 20.41 -7.19 34.08
CA PHE A 137 19.09 -7.06 34.71
C PHE A 137 19.24 -7.19 36.23
N SER A 138 18.78 -6.17 36.96
CA SER A 138 18.97 -6.08 38.41
C SER A 138 18.22 -7.19 39.16
N LEU A 139 18.73 -7.56 40.34
CA LEU A 139 18.14 -8.63 41.16
C LEU A 139 16.71 -8.30 41.62
N ASP A 140 16.43 -7.02 41.85
CA ASP A 140 15.10 -6.53 42.23
C ASP A 140 14.15 -6.33 41.03
N ARG A 141 14.62 -6.62 39.80
CA ARG A 141 13.87 -6.51 38.55
C ARG A 141 13.36 -5.10 38.22
N LYS A 142 14.02 -4.07 38.76
CA LYS A 142 13.64 -2.66 38.56
C LYS A 142 14.59 -1.88 37.65
N LEU A 143 15.69 -2.48 37.20
CA LEU A 143 16.65 -1.85 36.30
C LEU A 143 17.13 -2.85 35.26
N ILE A 144 17.16 -2.39 34.01
CA ILE A 144 17.79 -3.11 32.91
C ILE A 144 18.75 -2.18 32.18
N SER A 145 19.90 -2.70 31.78
CA SER A 145 20.76 -2.05 30.78
C SER A 145 20.97 -2.99 29.60
N PHE A 146 20.94 -2.40 28.41
CA PHE A 146 21.15 -3.12 27.16
C PHE A 146 21.82 -2.20 26.13
N THR A 147 22.42 -2.83 25.14
CA THR A 147 22.93 -2.17 23.94
C THR A 147 21.97 -2.48 22.81
N ASP A 148 21.50 -1.46 22.13
CA ASP A 148 20.71 -1.60 20.90
C ASP A 148 21.64 -1.33 19.71
N LYS A 149 21.93 -2.37 18.94
CA LYS A 149 22.92 -2.34 17.86
C LYS A 149 22.26 -2.14 16.50
N ASP A 150 22.99 -1.46 15.61
CA ASP A 150 22.61 -1.28 14.22
C ASP A 150 21.18 -0.73 14.05
N VAL A 151 20.80 0.24 14.89
CA VAL A 151 19.46 0.83 14.85
C VAL A 151 19.27 1.55 13.53
N GLU A 152 18.30 1.10 12.74
CA GLU A 152 17.98 1.70 11.46
C GLU A 152 16.98 2.85 11.64
N ILE A 153 17.39 4.05 11.22
CA ILE A 153 16.60 5.27 11.40
C ILE A 153 16.41 5.92 10.05
N ARG A 154 15.19 5.89 9.52
CA ARG A 154 14.84 6.68 8.33
C ARG A 154 14.76 8.14 8.75
N LYS A 155 15.49 9.00 8.06
CA LYS A 155 15.63 10.41 8.42
C LYS A 155 15.55 11.32 7.20
N LYS A 156 14.81 12.41 7.36
CA LYS A 156 14.69 13.49 6.40
C LYS A 156 14.86 14.84 7.08
N ILE A 157 15.74 15.67 6.52
CA ILE A 157 16.07 17.01 7.02
C ILE A 157 15.79 18.02 5.93
N ARG A 158 14.98 19.03 6.24
CA ARG A 158 14.65 20.14 5.34
C ARG A 158 15.07 21.47 5.96
N ASP A 159 15.59 22.38 5.14
CA ASP A 159 15.79 23.76 5.53
C ASP A 159 14.44 24.48 5.58
N LYS A 160 14.05 25.03 6.75
CA LYS A 160 12.74 25.67 6.91
C LYS A 160 12.57 26.94 6.06
N GLY A 161 13.65 27.65 5.79
CA GLY A 161 13.60 28.91 5.04
C GLY A 161 13.47 28.70 3.54
N THR A 162 14.15 27.68 3.01
CA THR A 162 14.19 27.40 1.56
C THR A 162 13.30 26.24 1.12
N GLY A 163 12.87 25.38 2.05
CA GLY A 163 12.16 24.14 1.74
C GLY A 163 13.05 23.07 1.09
N ARG A 164 14.37 23.30 0.96
CA ARG A 164 15.30 22.36 0.33
C ARG A 164 15.58 21.17 1.25
N ILE A 165 15.54 19.96 0.69
CA ILE A 165 15.98 18.74 1.37
C ILE A 165 17.50 18.77 1.49
N ILE A 166 18.00 18.70 2.73
CA ILE A 166 19.43 18.71 3.07
C ILE A 166 19.96 17.29 3.23
N ALA A 167 19.14 16.40 3.79
CA ALA A 167 19.49 15.00 3.96
C ALA A 167 18.22 14.13 3.84
N ASP A 168 18.34 13.00 3.17
CA ASP A 168 17.24 12.05 2.99
C ASP A 168 17.84 10.65 2.84
N GLY A 169 17.76 9.82 3.88
CA GLY A 169 18.32 8.46 3.84
C GLY A 169 18.05 7.64 5.10
N ILE A 170 18.80 6.55 5.27
CA ILE A 170 18.82 5.71 6.47
C ILE A 170 20.12 5.96 7.22
N GLU A 171 19.99 6.22 8.53
CA GLU A 171 21.08 6.36 9.49
C GLU A 171 21.13 5.07 10.32
N ILE A 172 22.31 4.45 10.43
CA ILE A 172 22.54 3.26 11.27
C ILE A 172 23.39 3.69 12.47
N ALA A 173 22.96 3.33 13.68
CA ALA A 173 23.71 3.68 14.88
C ALA A 173 23.44 2.76 16.07
N ASP A 174 24.42 2.65 16.97
CA ASP A 174 24.26 1.94 18.23
C ASP A 174 23.81 2.87 19.36
N PHE A 175 23.04 2.31 20.29
CA PHE A 175 22.59 3.00 21.49
C PHE A 175 22.90 2.18 22.74
N SER A 176 23.45 2.85 23.76
CA SER A 176 23.54 2.29 25.12
C SER A 176 22.37 2.83 25.94
N VAL A 177 21.55 1.91 26.47
CA VAL A 177 20.29 2.24 27.11
C VAL A 177 20.26 1.69 28.53
N VAL A 178 19.76 2.50 29.47
CA VAL A 178 19.38 2.05 30.82
C VAL A 178 17.93 2.43 31.05
N MET A 179 17.10 1.45 31.39
CA MET A 179 15.71 1.64 31.77
C MET A 179 15.50 1.30 33.25
N VAL A 180 14.58 2.01 33.89
CA VAL A 180 14.19 1.83 35.28
C VAL A 180 12.68 1.73 35.41
N LEU A 181 12.21 0.89 36.35
CA LEU A 181 10.81 0.75 36.66
C LEU A 181 10.41 1.78 37.73
N GLU A 182 9.65 2.80 37.33
CA GLU A 182 9.18 3.89 38.19
C GLU A 182 7.65 4.00 38.08
N ASP A 183 6.96 4.03 39.22
CA ASP A 183 5.48 4.13 39.28
C ASP A 183 4.76 3.07 38.42
N GLY A 184 5.33 1.86 38.33
CA GLY A 184 4.81 0.76 37.54
C GLY A 184 5.11 0.84 36.03
N ASN A 185 5.83 1.87 35.57
CA ASN A 185 6.17 2.07 34.16
C ASN A 185 7.68 2.02 33.93
N TRP A 186 8.11 1.35 32.87
CA TRP A 186 9.51 1.35 32.46
C TRP A 186 9.85 2.66 31.75
N ARG A 187 10.87 3.37 32.24
CA ARG A 187 11.33 4.66 31.70
C ARG A 187 12.80 4.60 31.34
N ILE A 188 13.17 5.28 30.26
CA ILE A 188 14.57 5.42 29.85
C ILE A 188 15.25 6.47 30.73
N ARG A 189 16.29 6.03 31.45
CA ARG A 189 17.12 6.87 32.31
C ARG A 189 18.41 7.33 31.61
N HIS A 190 19.04 6.43 30.87
CA HIS A 190 20.18 6.74 30.02
C HIS A 190 19.92 6.31 28.58
N PHE A 191 20.20 7.20 27.64
CA PHE A 191 19.99 7.01 26.22
C PHE A 191 21.14 7.66 25.46
N HIS A 192 22.19 6.89 25.22
CA HIS A 192 23.41 7.41 24.63
C HIS A 192 23.61 6.79 23.26
N LYS A 193 23.59 7.63 22.22
CA LYS A 193 23.95 7.25 20.87
C LYS A 193 25.48 7.18 20.76
N SER A 194 26.02 6.03 20.38
CA SER A 194 27.43 5.90 20.02
C SER A 194 27.72 6.63 18.70
N ALA A 195 28.98 6.99 18.43
CA ALA A 195 29.37 7.56 17.15
C ALA A 195 29.11 6.53 16.03
N GLY A 196 27.94 6.60 15.40
CA GLY A 196 27.50 5.66 14.36
C GLY A 196 28.29 5.82 13.06
N GLN A 197 28.36 4.73 12.29
CA GLN A 197 28.88 4.75 10.93
C GLN A 197 27.92 5.50 9.99
N SER A 198 28.49 5.94 8.86
CA SER A 198 27.91 6.80 7.82
C SER A 198 26.40 6.64 7.56
N MET A 199 25.76 7.74 7.17
CA MET A 199 24.46 7.70 6.48
C MET A 199 24.64 6.86 5.21
N SER A 200 23.89 5.77 5.08
CA SER A 200 23.85 5.03 3.81
C SER A 200 22.83 5.72 2.92
N THR A 201 23.33 6.37 1.87
CA THR A 201 22.51 6.90 0.78
C THR A 201 22.37 5.89 -0.36
N LYS A 202 23.02 4.72 -0.25
CA LYS A 202 23.05 3.75 -1.35
C LYS A 202 21.82 2.86 -1.31
N ALA A 203 20.94 3.14 -2.26
CA ALA A 203 20.02 2.18 -2.82
C ALA A 203 20.80 0.93 -3.26
N SER A 204 20.64 -0.16 -2.53
CA SER A 204 21.02 -1.48 -3.03
C SER A 204 19.97 -1.88 -4.07
N SER A 205 20.13 -1.44 -5.32
CA SER A 205 19.40 -1.99 -6.46
C SER A 205 19.85 -3.43 -6.65
N SER A 206 19.28 -4.35 -5.86
CA SER A 206 19.56 -5.77 -6.04
C SER A 206 18.62 -6.29 -7.11
N SER A 207 19.21 -6.71 -8.22
CA SER A 207 18.56 -7.57 -9.19
C SER A 207 18.00 -8.81 -8.48
N PRO A 208 16.93 -9.42 -9.00
CA PRO A 208 16.35 -10.63 -8.45
C PRO A 208 17.41 -11.73 -8.37
N SER A 209 17.33 -12.59 -7.36
CA SER A 209 18.27 -13.69 -7.17
C SER A 209 18.29 -14.62 -8.38
N ASP A 210 19.45 -15.18 -8.72
CA ASP A 210 19.57 -16.23 -9.75
C ASP A 210 18.64 -17.44 -9.52
N SER A 211 18.22 -17.64 -8.26
CA SER A 211 17.29 -18.68 -7.80
C SER A 211 15.80 -18.33 -7.95
N SER A 212 15.45 -17.25 -8.66
CA SER A 212 14.05 -16.82 -8.86
C SER A 212 13.22 -17.83 -9.67
N PHE A 213 11.97 -18.05 -9.27
CA PHE A 213 11.06 -18.99 -9.93
C PHE A 213 10.51 -18.43 -11.24
N PHE A 214 10.28 -17.12 -11.25
CA PHE A 214 9.95 -16.35 -12.43
C PHE A 214 11.07 -15.34 -12.73
N LYS A 215 11.30 -15.07 -14.01
CA LYS A 215 12.35 -14.15 -14.46
C LYS A 215 11.81 -13.24 -15.55
N CYS A 216 12.33 -12.02 -15.62
CA CYS A 216 12.14 -11.11 -16.73
C CYS A 216 13.42 -11.02 -17.54
N SER A 217 13.35 -11.24 -18.85
CA SER A 217 14.47 -11.03 -19.79
C SER A 217 13.91 -10.67 -21.16
N ASP A 218 14.58 -9.75 -21.86
CA ASP A 218 14.24 -9.37 -23.25
C ASP A 218 12.75 -9.01 -23.42
N GLY A 219 12.22 -8.24 -22.46
CA GLY A 219 10.81 -7.83 -22.47
C GLY A 219 9.78 -8.92 -22.17
N LYS A 220 10.20 -10.12 -21.73
CA LYS A 220 9.32 -11.29 -21.54
C LYS A 220 9.45 -11.92 -20.15
N PHE A 221 8.40 -12.61 -19.72
CA PHE A 221 8.36 -13.43 -18.51
C PHE A 221 8.74 -14.89 -18.81
N TYR A 222 9.48 -15.50 -17.88
CA TYR A 222 9.85 -16.91 -17.91
C TYR A 222 9.51 -17.58 -16.58
N ARG A 223 9.13 -18.86 -16.62
CA ARG A 223 9.00 -19.73 -15.44
C ARG A 223 10.03 -20.85 -15.58
N GLY A 224 11.07 -20.82 -14.74
CA GLY A 224 12.31 -21.54 -15.04
C GLY A 224 12.88 -21.06 -16.39
N ASP A 225 13.15 -22.00 -17.31
CA ASP A 225 13.68 -21.69 -18.65
C ASP A 225 12.58 -21.57 -19.73
N SER A 226 11.31 -21.77 -19.36
CA SER A 226 10.19 -21.75 -20.30
C SER A 226 9.54 -20.37 -20.37
N LEU A 227 9.27 -19.90 -21.59
CA LEU A 227 8.50 -18.68 -21.82
C LEU A 227 7.13 -18.78 -21.14
N PHE A 228 6.78 -17.78 -20.33
CA PHE A 228 5.52 -17.71 -19.61
C PHE A 228 4.71 -16.51 -20.10
N LEU A 229 3.74 -16.74 -20.96
CA LEU A 229 2.85 -15.69 -21.46
C LEU A 229 1.77 -15.40 -20.40
N VAL A 230 1.92 -14.31 -19.66
CA VAL A 230 0.96 -13.90 -18.61
C VAL A 230 -0.37 -13.52 -19.25
N LYS A 231 -1.40 -14.33 -18.97
CA LYS A 231 -2.80 -14.16 -19.36
C LYS A 231 -3.60 -14.01 -18.08
N GLY A 232 -3.69 -12.78 -17.60
CA GLY A 232 -4.11 -12.49 -16.24
C GLY A 232 -5.51 -11.92 -16.10
N ILE A 233 -6.01 -11.97 -14.87
CA ILE A 233 -7.29 -11.38 -14.47
C ILE A 233 -7.15 -10.75 -13.08
N ASN A 234 -7.72 -9.56 -12.90
CA ASN A 234 -7.90 -8.99 -11.57
C ASN A 234 -9.10 -9.67 -10.90
N TYR A 235 -8.91 -10.15 -9.67
CA TYR A 235 -9.86 -11.05 -9.06
C TYR A 235 -10.44 -10.53 -7.74
N TYR A 236 -11.77 -10.53 -7.71
CA TYR A 236 -12.62 -10.52 -6.54
C TYR A 236 -13.80 -11.47 -6.80
N PRO A 237 -14.34 -12.16 -5.78
CA PRO A 237 -15.59 -12.90 -5.94
C PRO A 237 -16.76 -11.95 -6.24
N ALA A 238 -17.74 -12.41 -7.03
CA ALA A 238 -18.88 -11.60 -7.48
C ALA A 238 -19.69 -10.96 -6.33
N HIS A 239 -19.81 -11.67 -5.19
CA HIS A 239 -20.67 -11.28 -4.08
C HIS A 239 -19.95 -10.69 -2.87
N SER A 240 -18.62 -10.75 -2.83
CA SER A 240 -17.80 -10.23 -1.74
C SER A 240 -16.57 -9.46 -2.27
N PRO A 241 -16.77 -8.36 -3.03
CA PRO A 241 -15.66 -7.64 -3.66
C PRO A 241 -14.99 -6.61 -2.74
N TRP A 242 -13.79 -6.16 -3.12
CA TRP A 242 -12.98 -5.18 -2.38
C TRP A 242 -12.81 -5.55 -0.90
N LEU A 243 -13.26 -4.69 0.02
CA LEU A 243 -13.09 -4.86 1.46
C LEU A 243 -13.75 -6.15 1.99
N LYS A 244 -14.85 -6.60 1.36
CA LYS A 244 -15.56 -7.81 1.77
C LYS A 244 -14.81 -9.09 1.48
N PHE A 245 -13.85 -9.09 0.56
CA PHE A 245 -13.23 -10.33 0.09
C PHE A 245 -12.59 -11.14 1.22
N TRP A 246 -11.83 -10.46 2.08
CA TRP A 246 -11.14 -11.10 3.18
C TRP A 246 -12.05 -11.34 4.39
N GLU A 247 -13.07 -10.51 4.58
CA GLU A 247 -14.07 -10.65 5.66
C GLU A 247 -14.97 -11.87 5.41
N GLU A 248 -15.52 -11.98 4.20
CA GLU A 248 -16.42 -13.02 3.73
C GLU A 248 -15.69 -14.15 2.97
N PHE A 249 -14.39 -14.31 3.22
CA PHE A 249 -13.53 -15.28 2.55
C PHE A 249 -14.13 -16.69 2.54
N ASN A 250 -14.34 -17.23 1.33
CA ASN A 250 -14.96 -18.53 1.11
C ASN A 250 -14.15 -19.33 0.10
N LEU A 251 -13.53 -20.43 0.56
CA LEU A 251 -12.60 -21.22 -0.24
C LEU A 251 -13.29 -21.92 -1.43
N ASP A 252 -14.49 -22.49 -1.22
CA ASP A 252 -15.26 -23.17 -2.27
C ASP A 252 -15.65 -22.23 -3.43
N THR A 253 -15.85 -20.94 -3.12
CA THR A 253 -16.10 -19.91 -4.16
C THR A 253 -14.83 -19.64 -4.94
N ILE A 254 -13.71 -19.46 -4.25
CA ILE A 254 -12.41 -19.23 -4.90
C ILE A 254 -12.00 -20.44 -5.78
N GLU A 255 -12.27 -21.66 -5.33
CA GLU A 255 -12.00 -22.89 -6.10
C GLU A 255 -12.78 -22.92 -7.41
N ARG A 256 -14.09 -22.66 -7.34
CA ARG A 256 -14.93 -22.56 -8.55
C ARG A 256 -14.47 -21.45 -9.48
N ASP A 257 -14.04 -20.32 -8.91
CA ASP A 257 -13.56 -19.18 -9.69
C ASP A 257 -12.23 -19.48 -10.37
N PHE A 258 -11.28 -20.12 -9.70
CA PHE A 258 -10.01 -20.58 -10.30
C PHE A 258 -10.24 -21.63 -11.38
N LYS A 259 -11.21 -22.52 -11.19
CA LYS A 259 -11.64 -23.42 -12.26
C LYS A 259 -12.15 -22.64 -13.49
N ASN A 260 -13.02 -21.67 -13.29
CA ASN A 260 -13.54 -20.82 -14.37
C ASN A 260 -12.41 -20.05 -15.08
N MET A 261 -11.41 -19.56 -14.33
CA MET A 261 -10.21 -18.92 -14.92
C MET A 261 -9.42 -19.90 -15.81
N ALA A 262 -9.19 -21.12 -15.31
CA ALA A 262 -8.48 -22.15 -16.07
C ALA A 262 -9.25 -22.60 -17.33
N ASP A 263 -10.58 -22.68 -17.25
CA ASP A 263 -11.45 -22.98 -18.39
C ASP A 263 -11.35 -21.90 -19.48
N LEU A 264 -11.20 -20.62 -19.09
CA LEU A 264 -10.90 -19.49 -19.98
C LEU A 264 -9.42 -19.40 -20.42
N LYS A 265 -8.60 -20.39 -20.05
CA LYS A 265 -7.15 -20.45 -20.36
C LYS A 265 -6.36 -19.25 -19.83
N LEU A 266 -6.87 -18.61 -18.79
CA LEU A 266 -6.09 -17.68 -17.98
C LEU A 266 -5.08 -18.48 -17.16
N ASN A 267 -3.97 -17.87 -16.77
CA ASN A 267 -2.92 -18.53 -15.99
C ASN A 267 -2.40 -17.68 -14.83
N THR A 268 -2.95 -16.49 -14.63
CA THR A 268 -2.50 -15.55 -13.60
C THR A 268 -3.68 -14.84 -12.95
N ALA A 269 -3.71 -14.75 -11.63
CA ALA A 269 -4.68 -13.94 -10.89
C ALA A 269 -3.97 -12.82 -10.12
N ARG A 270 -4.47 -11.58 -10.25
CA ARG A 270 -4.04 -10.45 -9.42
C ARG A 270 -4.97 -10.33 -8.20
N ILE A 271 -4.38 -10.44 -7.01
CA ILE A 271 -5.05 -10.52 -5.71
C ILE A 271 -4.68 -9.30 -4.87
N PHE A 272 -5.64 -8.69 -4.18
CA PHE A 272 -5.45 -7.45 -3.44
C PHE A 272 -5.42 -7.70 -1.94
N VAL A 273 -4.44 -7.12 -1.25
CA VAL A 273 -4.20 -7.24 0.19
C VAL A 273 -4.34 -5.85 0.83
N PRO A 274 -5.48 -5.55 1.47
CA PRO A 274 -5.71 -4.25 2.07
C PRO A 274 -4.88 -4.04 3.35
N TYR A 275 -4.22 -2.88 3.46
CA TYR A 275 -3.29 -2.56 4.56
C TYR A 275 -3.94 -2.69 5.94
N GLY A 276 -5.08 -2.02 6.13
CA GLY A 276 -5.80 -1.96 7.40
C GLY A 276 -6.40 -3.30 7.80
N ILE A 277 -7.04 -4.02 6.86
CA ILE A 277 -7.68 -5.31 7.11
C ILE A 277 -6.65 -6.34 7.58
N PHE A 278 -5.46 -6.37 6.96
CA PHE A 278 -4.40 -7.30 7.33
C PHE A 278 -3.73 -7.01 8.68
N GLY A 279 -4.13 -5.94 9.38
CA GLY A 279 -3.66 -5.62 10.73
C GLY A 279 -2.46 -4.67 10.78
N LYS A 280 -2.17 -3.95 9.69
CA LYS A 280 -1.03 -3.01 9.61
C LYS A 280 0.28 -3.73 10.00
N GLY A 281 1.11 -3.12 10.83
CA GLY A 281 2.33 -3.74 11.38
C GLY A 281 2.09 -4.89 12.36
N LYS A 282 0.86 -5.19 12.79
CA LYS A 282 0.52 -6.35 13.62
C LYS A 282 -0.32 -7.33 12.80
N VAL A 283 0.34 -7.99 11.84
CA VAL A 283 -0.35 -8.79 10.82
C VAL A 283 -1.20 -9.90 11.43
N SER A 284 -2.44 -10.02 10.97
CA SER A 284 -3.40 -11.00 11.47
C SER A 284 -3.06 -12.42 11.01
N ASN A 285 -2.73 -13.30 11.96
CA ASN A 285 -2.51 -14.72 11.68
C ASN A 285 -3.72 -15.40 11.03
N ALA A 286 -4.95 -14.97 11.36
CA ALA A 286 -6.16 -15.52 10.76
C ALA A 286 -6.25 -15.19 9.26
N LEU A 287 -5.85 -13.98 8.86
CA LEU A 287 -5.81 -13.57 7.45
C LEU A 287 -4.63 -14.19 6.71
N LEU A 288 -3.48 -14.36 7.37
CA LEU A 288 -2.36 -15.12 6.82
C LEU A 288 -2.76 -16.57 6.51
N ASN A 289 -3.51 -17.23 7.40
CA ASN A 289 -4.01 -18.59 7.15
C ASN A 289 -4.97 -18.64 5.95
N LYS A 290 -5.83 -17.64 5.76
CA LYS A 290 -6.70 -17.55 4.56
C LYS A 290 -5.87 -17.34 3.29
N MET A 291 -4.82 -16.52 3.37
CA MET A 291 -3.89 -16.29 2.26
C MET A 291 -3.08 -17.55 1.91
N ASP A 292 -2.66 -18.35 2.90
CA ASP A 292 -2.07 -19.67 2.67
C ASP A 292 -3.01 -20.57 1.86
N GLN A 293 -4.28 -20.67 2.28
CA GLN A 293 -5.29 -21.48 1.57
C GLN A 293 -5.50 -21.02 0.13
N LEU A 294 -5.56 -19.71 -0.11
CA LEU A 294 -5.68 -19.15 -1.47
C LEU A 294 -4.45 -19.47 -2.32
N ILE A 295 -3.24 -19.31 -1.77
CA ILE A 295 -1.99 -19.58 -2.48
C ILE A 295 -1.89 -21.07 -2.82
N ASP A 296 -2.17 -21.96 -1.87
CA ASP A 296 -2.13 -23.41 -2.09
C ASP A 296 -3.13 -23.81 -3.19
N LEU A 297 -4.35 -23.29 -3.12
CA LEU A 297 -5.38 -23.55 -4.11
C LEU A 297 -5.01 -23.02 -5.50
N SER A 298 -4.39 -21.85 -5.59
CA SER A 298 -3.94 -21.32 -6.88
C SER A 298 -2.87 -22.21 -7.52
N GLU A 299 -1.98 -22.83 -6.73
CA GLU A 299 -0.98 -23.76 -7.24
C GLU A 299 -1.62 -25.04 -7.80
N GLU A 300 -2.65 -25.58 -7.13
CA GLU A 300 -3.42 -26.74 -7.59
C GLU A 300 -4.07 -26.52 -8.96
N TYR A 301 -4.58 -25.31 -9.20
CA TYR A 301 -5.17 -24.93 -10.49
C TYR A 301 -4.16 -24.38 -11.50
N GLY A 302 -2.86 -24.40 -11.18
CA GLY A 302 -1.80 -23.92 -12.06
C GLY A 302 -1.80 -22.40 -12.28
N MET A 303 -2.47 -21.64 -11.40
CA MET A 303 -2.55 -20.19 -11.45
C MET A 303 -1.32 -19.57 -10.77
N ALA A 304 -0.65 -18.67 -11.50
CA ALA A 304 0.32 -17.77 -10.92
C ALA A 304 -0.37 -16.58 -10.23
N LEU A 305 0.25 -16.00 -9.21
CA LEU A 305 -0.31 -14.89 -8.45
C LEU A 305 0.53 -13.61 -8.60
N ILE A 306 -0.15 -12.51 -8.86
CA ILE A 306 0.36 -11.16 -8.60
C ILE A 306 -0.33 -10.67 -7.34
N ILE A 307 0.41 -10.45 -6.27
CA ILE A 307 -0.18 -10.03 -4.99
C ILE A 307 0.08 -8.54 -4.81
N THR A 308 -1.00 -7.76 -4.89
CA THR A 308 -1.01 -6.31 -4.73
C THR A 308 -1.13 -5.96 -3.26
N LEU A 309 -0.09 -5.34 -2.74
CA LEU A 309 0.04 -4.95 -1.34
C LEU A 309 -0.51 -3.55 -1.12
N PHE A 310 -0.76 -3.24 0.17
CA PHE A 310 -1.14 -1.91 0.63
C PHE A 310 -2.33 -1.31 -0.14
N ASP A 311 -3.31 -2.15 -0.49
CA ASP A 311 -4.57 -1.63 -1.02
C ASP A 311 -5.26 -0.80 0.07
N PHE A 312 -5.88 0.32 -0.32
CA PHE A 312 -6.48 1.30 0.61
C PHE A 312 -5.55 1.70 1.78
N PRO A 313 -4.37 2.32 1.52
CA PRO A 313 -3.48 2.70 2.60
C PRO A 313 -4.04 3.88 3.40
N GLU A 314 -3.67 3.97 4.66
CA GLU A 314 -4.07 5.08 5.56
C GLU A 314 -3.11 6.28 5.46
N GLY A 315 -2.58 6.54 4.27
CA GLY A 315 -1.62 7.60 3.97
C GLY A 315 -0.17 7.14 3.85
N TYR A 316 0.74 8.13 3.79
CA TYR A 316 2.17 7.93 3.50
C TYR A 316 3.10 8.67 4.49
N SER A 317 2.58 8.99 5.67
CA SER A 317 3.36 9.67 6.70
C SER A 317 4.56 8.82 7.10
N MET A 318 5.72 9.47 7.33
CA MET A 318 6.92 8.79 7.81
C MET A 318 6.67 8.01 9.11
N ARG A 319 5.71 8.45 9.93
CA ARG A 319 5.34 7.74 11.17
C ARG A 319 4.77 6.34 10.93
N GLN A 320 4.23 6.07 9.75
CA GLN A 320 3.68 4.76 9.41
C GLN A 320 4.74 3.81 8.83
N TYR A 321 5.96 4.30 8.52
CA TYR A 321 6.96 3.50 7.80
C TYR A 321 7.34 2.23 8.57
N ALA A 322 7.49 2.31 9.90
CA ALA A 322 7.78 1.15 10.73
C ALA A 322 6.68 0.08 10.60
N ALA A 323 5.41 0.49 10.64
CA ALA A 323 4.27 -0.41 10.51
C ALA A 323 4.12 -1.00 9.10
N THR A 324 4.34 -0.20 8.05
CA THR A 324 4.30 -0.69 6.66
C THR A 324 5.46 -1.64 6.38
N ASP A 325 6.67 -1.33 6.86
CA ASP A 325 7.86 -2.20 6.73
C ASP A 325 7.65 -3.53 7.48
N ARG A 326 7.12 -3.48 8.70
CA ARG A 326 6.76 -4.68 9.50
C ARG A 326 5.72 -5.56 8.81
N GLN A 327 4.68 -4.97 8.20
CA GLN A 327 3.70 -5.72 7.43
C GLN A 327 4.35 -6.38 6.21
N LEU A 328 5.14 -5.59 5.46
CA LEU A 328 5.86 -6.05 4.28
C LEU A 328 6.78 -7.23 4.63
N GLU A 329 7.61 -7.10 5.65
CA GLU A 329 8.50 -8.16 6.16
C GLU A 329 7.71 -9.41 6.48
N THR A 330 6.66 -9.30 7.28
CA THR A 330 5.88 -10.45 7.76
C THR A 330 5.25 -11.22 6.60
N ILE A 331 4.70 -10.52 5.61
CA ILE A 331 4.06 -11.15 4.45
C ILE A 331 5.12 -11.75 3.51
N LEU A 332 6.11 -10.96 3.07
CA LEU A 332 7.05 -11.39 2.05
C LEU A 332 7.96 -12.51 2.53
N THR A 333 8.46 -12.44 3.77
CA THR A 333 9.31 -13.51 4.31
C THR A 333 8.56 -14.83 4.45
N ARG A 334 7.29 -14.80 4.90
CA ARG A 334 6.42 -16.00 5.00
C ARG A 334 6.27 -16.70 3.65
N TYR A 335 6.10 -15.94 2.58
CA TYR A 335 5.81 -16.48 1.25
C TYR A 335 7.01 -16.51 0.29
N SER A 336 8.21 -16.18 0.77
CA SER A 336 9.45 -16.12 -0.01
C SER A 336 9.79 -17.39 -0.78
N ASN A 337 9.29 -18.55 -0.36
CA ASN A 337 9.50 -19.84 -1.02
C ASN A 337 8.31 -20.34 -1.86
N ARG A 338 7.22 -19.57 -1.97
CA ARG A 338 6.04 -19.94 -2.78
C ARG A 338 6.36 -19.76 -4.28
N LYS A 339 6.24 -20.84 -5.05
CA LYS A 339 6.68 -20.93 -6.46
C LYS A 339 5.66 -20.43 -7.48
N ASN A 340 4.41 -20.28 -7.04
CA ASN A 340 3.30 -19.80 -7.84
C ASN A 340 3.06 -18.29 -7.65
N ILE A 341 3.77 -17.61 -6.74
CA ILE A 341 3.76 -16.15 -6.69
C ILE A 341 4.70 -15.64 -7.79
N LEU A 342 4.12 -15.03 -8.82
CA LEU A 342 4.84 -14.40 -9.93
C LEU A 342 5.46 -13.09 -9.47
N ALA A 343 4.67 -12.22 -8.84
CA ALA A 343 5.15 -10.91 -8.42
C ALA A 343 4.45 -10.36 -7.18
N TRP A 344 5.18 -9.51 -6.46
CA TRP A 344 4.64 -8.55 -5.52
C TRP A 344 4.41 -7.22 -6.24
N ASP A 345 3.16 -6.80 -6.32
CA ASP A 345 2.82 -5.44 -6.74
C ASP A 345 2.76 -4.57 -5.48
N LEU A 346 3.70 -3.65 -5.34
CA LEU A 346 3.87 -2.90 -4.09
C LEU A 346 2.70 -1.99 -3.79
N LYS A 347 1.94 -1.54 -4.81
CA LYS A 347 0.72 -0.77 -4.60
C LYS A 347 -0.08 -0.61 -5.90
N ASN A 348 -1.40 -0.67 -5.77
CA ASN A 348 -2.35 -0.25 -6.80
C ASN A 348 -2.44 1.29 -6.94
N GLU A 349 -2.24 1.81 -8.14
CA GLU A 349 -2.46 3.20 -8.58
C GLU A 349 -1.87 4.30 -7.66
N PRO A 350 -0.61 4.21 -7.20
CA PRO A 350 -0.03 5.21 -6.29
C PRO A 350 0.03 6.63 -6.88
N ASP A 351 0.04 6.78 -8.21
CA ASP A 351 0.03 8.09 -8.85
C ASP A 351 -1.28 8.86 -8.63
N ARG A 352 -2.39 8.17 -8.35
CA ARG A 352 -3.65 8.82 -7.95
C ARG A 352 -3.57 9.50 -6.59
N ASP A 353 -2.61 9.08 -5.76
CA ASP A 353 -2.39 9.64 -4.43
C ASP A 353 -1.51 10.90 -4.44
N PHE A 354 -0.89 11.23 -5.59
CA PHE A 354 0.01 12.39 -5.68
C PHE A 354 -0.69 13.72 -5.40
N GLU A 355 -1.96 13.86 -5.79
CA GLU A 355 -2.73 15.09 -5.56
C GLU A 355 -2.99 15.31 -4.06
N ASN A 356 -3.30 14.23 -3.33
CA ASN A 356 -3.69 14.30 -1.92
C ASN A 356 -2.49 14.30 -0.96
N TYR A 357 -1.42 13.57 -1.28
CA TYR A 357 -0.28 13.34 -0.36
C TYR A 357 1.05 13.93 -0.84
N GLY A 358 1.09 14.41 -2.09
CA GLY A 358 2.29 14.93 -2.74
C GLY A 358 3.18 13.83 -3.33
N LYS A 359 3.60 14.03 -4.59
CA LYS A 359 4.46 13.08 -5.32
C LYS A 359 5.73 12.70 -4.57
N GLU A 360 6.41 13.67 -3.94
CA GLU A 360 7.65 13.42 -3.19
C GLU A 360 7.45 12.43 -2.03
N THR A 361 6.33 12.57 -1.30
CA THR A 361 5.98 11.72 -0.15
C THR A 361 5.70 10.29 -0.59
N VAL A 362 4.87 10.12 -1.62
CA VAL A 362 4.48 8.81 -2.15
C VAL A 362 5.70 8.09 -2.74
N ILE A 363 6.52 8.79 -3.53
CA ILE A 363 7.74 8.22 -4.11
C ILE A 363 8.74 7.82 -3.04
N SER A 364 8.96 8.66 -2.01
CA SER A 364 9.86 8.29 -0.89
C SER A 364 9.42 7.01 -0.18
N TRP A 365 8.10 6.83 0.02
CA TRP A 365 7.57 5.63 0.64
C TRP A 365 7.75 4.41 -0.28
N LEU A 366 7.38 4.52 -1.56
CA LEU A 366 7.54 3.44 -2.55
C LEU A 366 9.00 3.02 -2.70
N THR A 367 9.95 3.96 -2.68
CA THR A 367 11.38 3.65 -2.74
C THR A 367 11.81 2.77 -1.57
N LEU A 368 11.38 3.10 -0.34
CA LEU A 368 11.68 2.28 0.84
C LEU A 368 11.04 0.89 0.72
N MET A 369 9.76 0.83 0.34
CA MET A 369 9.03 -0.45 0.19
C MET A 369 9.66 -1.33 -0.89
N ALA A 370 10.12 -0.78 -2.01
CA ALA A 370 10.77 -1.55 -3.07
C ALA A 370 12.10 -2.14 -2.63
N GLN A 371 12.92 -1.35 -1.92
CA GLN A 371 14.19 -1.81 -1.35
C GLN A 371 13.97 -2.95 -0.35
N ARG A 372 13.03 -2.76 0.59
CA ARG A 372 12.67 -3.77 1.59
C ARG A 372 12.05 -5.01 0.98
N ALA A 373 11.18 -4.86 -0.02
CA ALA A 373 10.56 -5.98 -0.69
C ALA A 373 11.59 -6.89 -1.34
N ARG A 374 12.63 -6.32 -1.97
CA ARG A 374 13.73 -7.10 -2.54
C ARG A 374 14.53 -7.84 -1.47
N GLU A 375 14.78 -7.22 -0.32
CA GLU A 375 15.44 -7.85 0.82
C GLU A 375 14.65 -9.06 1.34
N TYR A 376 13.34 -8.91 1.53
CA TYR A 376 12.48 -9.93 2.13
C TYR A 376 12.02 -11.03 1.16
N ALA A 377 11.88 -10.70 -0.13
CA ALA A 377 11.46 -11.61 -1.20
C ALA A 377 12.43 -11.58 -2.39
N PRO A 378 13.66 -12.11 -2.22
CA PRO A 378 14.69 -12.03 -3.26
C PRO A 378 14.42 -12.90 -4.50
N ARG A 379 13.40 -13.79 -4.46
CA ARG A 379 13.09 -14.76 -5.53
C ARG A 379 11.82 -14.48 -6.33
N GLN A 380 11.00 -13.54 -5.87
CA GLN A 380 9.79 -13.12 -6.56
C GLN A 380 10.07 -11.82 -7.32
N LEU A 381 9.28 -11.59 -8.37
CA LEU A 381 9.35 -10.34 -9.11
C LEU A 381 8.67 -9.21 -8.34
N ILE A 382 9.05 -7.97 -8.60
CA ILE A 382 8.53 -6.76 -7.94
C ILE A 382 8.06 -5.79 -9.02
N THR A 383 6.87 -5.23 -8.84
CA THR A 383 6.32 -4.18 -9.71
C THR A 383 5.54 -3.13 -8.90
N ILE A 384 5.06 -2.09 -9.59
CA ILE A 384 4.09 -1.12 -9.10
C ILE A 384 2.99 -0.97 -10.17
N GLY A 385 1.72 -1.06 -9.76
CA GLY A 385 0.57 -0.87 -10.64
C GLY A 385 0.21 0.58 -10.90
N TRP A 386 0.87 1.25 -11.84
CA TRP A 386 0.60 2.65 -12.15
C TRP A 386 -0.75 2.84 -12.86
N SER A 387 -1.52 3.87 -12.55
CA SER A 387 -2.81 4.11 -13.20
C SER A 387 -2.68 4.60 -14.65
N LYS A 388 -1.49 5.07 -15.05
CA LYS A 388 -1.19 5.59 -16.40
C LYS A 388 0.23 5.27 -16.82
N SER A 389 0.42 5.02 -18.12
CA SER A 389 1.72 4.72 -18.74
C SER A 389 2.79 5.80 -18.48
N GLN A 390 2.42 7.08 -18.43
CA GLN A 390 3.37 8.18 -18.19
C GLN A 390 4.12 8.10 -16.86
N TYR A 391 3.61 7.36 -15.88
CA TYR A 391 4.25 7.17 -14.58
C TYR A 391 5.06 5.87 -14.50
N ALA A 392 4.94 4.97 -15.48
CA ALA A 392 5.60 3.65 -15.46
C ALA A 392 7.13 3.71 -15.47
N LEU A 393 7.73 4.85 -15.86
CA LEU A 393 9.18 5.07 -15.77
C LEU A 393 9.66 5.33 -14.33
N LEU A 394 8.78 5.78 -13.43
CA LEU A 394 9.14 6.10 -12.07
C LEU A 394 9.55 4.83 -11.31
N LEU A 395 10.70 4.89 -10.64
CA LEU A 395 11.27 3.80 -9.87
C LEU A 395 11.59 2.54 -10.68
N SER A 396 11.64 2.62 -12.02
CA SER A 396 11.89 1.45 -12.88
C SER A 396 13.23 0.74 -12.60
N GLU A 397 14.20 1.43 -11.99
CA GLU A 397 15.45 0.83 -11.50
C GLU A 397 15.28 -0.11 -10.30
N TYR A 398 14.16 -0.03 -9.56
CA TYR A 398 13.85 -0.89 -8.41
C TYR A 398 12.88 -2.04 -8.72
N LEU A 399 12.24 -2.02 -9.89
CA LEU A 399 11.24 -3.00 -10.29
C LEU A 399 11.85 -4.06 -11.19
N ASP A 400 11.24 -5.23 -11.34
CA ASP A 400 11.68 -6.25 -12.32
C ASP A 400 11.00 -6.09 -13.67
N PHE A 401 9.77 -5.58 -13.66
CA PHE A 401 9.01 -5.17 -14.83
C PHE A 401 8.23 -3.92 -14.48
N VAL A 402 7.75 -3.21 -15.50
CA VAL A 402 6.89 -2.05 -15.30
C VAL A 402 5.46 -2.40 -15.70
N SER A 403 4.50 -1.91 -14.93
CA SER A 403 3.08 -2.11 -15.22
C SER A 403 2.32 -0.81 -15.23
N PHE A 404 1.27 -0.75 -16.05
CA PHE A 404 0.31 0.34 -16.01
C PHE A 404 -1.11 -0.13 -16.35
N HIS A 405 -2.10 0.70 -16.01
CA HIS A 405 -3.51 0.49 -16.32
C HIS A 405 -3.89 1.22 -17.61
N PHE A 406 -4.80 0.62 -18.39
CA PHE A 406 -5.24 1.15 -19.67
C PHE A 406 -6.75 1.04 -19.83
N TYR A 407 -7.43 2.18 -19.86
CA TYR A 407 -8.89 2.29 -20.01
C TYR A 407 -9.30 3.25 -21.13
N GLU A 408 -8.34 3.63 -21.98
CA GLU A 408 -8.54 4.57 -23.09
C GLU A 408 -8.91 3.82 -24.39
N ASP A 409 -9.06 4.56 -25.48
CA ASP A 409 -9.31 4.03 -26.82
C ASP A 409 -8.20 3.06 -27.25
N PRO A 410 -8.50 1.80 -27.63
CA PRO A 410 -7.49 0.78 -27.98
C PRO A 410 -6.47 1.23 -29.04
N SER A 411 -6.83 2.16 -29.93
CA SER A 411 -5.92 2.72 -30.94
C SER A 411 -4.72 3.47 -30.35
N LEU A 412 -4.80 3.92 -29.09
CA LEU A 412 -3.72 4.61 -28.40
C LEU A 412 -2.71 3.65 -27.76
N LEU A 413 -3.08 2.39 -27.53
CA LEU A 413 -2.30 1.44 -26.74
C LEU A 413 -0.95 1.11 -27.38
N ASP A 414 -0.90 0.89 -28.70
CA ASP A 414 0.33 0.57 -29.44
C ASP A 414 1.39 1.67 -29.24
N ARG A 415 0.98 2.93 -29.37
CA ARG A 415 1.87 4.09 -29.14
C ARG A 415 2.39 4.12 -27.71
N GLN A 416 1.52 3.89 -26.72
CA GLN A 416 1.94 3.91 -25.31
C GLN A 416 2.95 2.80 -24.99
N ILE A 417 2.72 1.58 -25.49
CA ILE A 417 3.65 0.45 -25.32
C ILE A 417 5.00 0.76 -25.98
N ARG A 418 5.00 1.21 -27.23
CA ARG A 418 6.26 1.53 -27.94
C ARG A 418 7.05 2.63 -27.27
N THR A 419 6.38 3.68 -26.82
CA THR A 419 7.03 4.78 -26.09
C THR A 419 7.76 4.28 -24.85
N LEU A 420 7.17 3.34 -24.12
CA LEU A 420 7.81 2.71 -22.97
C LEU A 420 8.95 1.76 -23.37
N LYS A 421 8.77 0.94 -24.43
CA LYS A 421 9.83 0.06 -24.95
C LYS A 421 11.07 0.87 -25.39
N ASP A 422 10.86 2.02 -26.03
CA ASP A 422 11.95 2.91 -26.47
C ASP A 422 12.71 3.54 -25.27
N SER A 423 12.02 3.74 -24.15
CA SER A 423 12.58 4.36 -22.94
C SER A 423 13.20 3.34 -21.97
N LEU A 424 12.73 2.09 -21.99
CA LEU A 424 13.09 1.02 -21.07
C LEU A 424 13.57 -0.21 -21.84
N VAL A 425 14.77 -0.12 -22.42
CA VAL A 425 15.40 -1.20 -23.18
C VAL A 425 15.42 -2.49 -22.32
N ASP A 426 14.97 -3.59 -22.92
CA ASP A 426 14.89 -4.94 -22.34
C ASP A 426 14.00 -5.11 -21.11
N LYS A 427 13.32 -4.04 -20.64
CA LYS A 427 12.38 -4.13 -19.52
C LYS A 427 11.07 -4.73 -19.97
N THR A 428 10.59 -5.72 -19.23
CA THR A 428 9.24 -6.27 -19.44
C THR A 428 8.19 -5.22 -19.09
N ILE A 429 7.18 -5.06 -19.96
CA ILE A 429 6.05 -4.13 -19.79
C ILE A 429 4.78 -4.97 -19.72
N MET A 430 3.91 -4.68 -18.75
CA MET A 430 2.64 -5.36 -18.55
C MET A 430 1.46 -4.38 -18.48
N ILE A 431 0.35 -4.71 -19.14
CA ILE A 431 -0.92 -4.01 -18.95
C ILE A 431 -1.64 -4.66 -17.77
N GLN A 432 -1.47 -4.12 -16.57
CA GLN A 432 -1.93 -4.80 -15.35
C GLN A 432 -3.43 -4.61 -15.07
N GLU A 433 -4.06 -3.68 -15.79
CA GLU A 433 -5.50 -3.50 -15.71
C GLU A 433 -6.03 -2.91 -17.02
N THR A 434 -7.08 -3.50 -17.58
CA THR A 434 -7.82 -2.94 -18.72
C THR A 434 -9.20 -3.58 -18.82
N GLY A 435 -10.17 -2.83 -19.32
CA GLY A 435 -11.53 -3.33 -19.50
C GLY A 435 -12.51 -2.24 -19.92
N MET A 436 -13.74 -2.65 -20.20
CA MET A 436 -14.84 -1.75 -20.49
C MET A 436 -16.08 -2.22 -19.74
N PRO A 437 -16.88 -1.31 -19.15
CA PRO A 437 -18.12 -1.67 -18.50
C PRO A 437 -19.20 -1.99 -19.56
N SER A 438 -19.93 -3.09 -19.38
CA SER A 438 -21.01 -3.54 -20.26
C SER A 438 -22.38 -2.95 -19.92
N SER A 439 -22.43 -1.86 -19.15
CA SER A 439 -23.68 -1.16 -18.80
C SER A 439 -23.51 0.35 -18.88
N SER A 440 -24.56 1.02 -19.35
CA SER A 440 -24.79 2.45 -19.14
C SER A 440 -25.65 2.70 -17.90
N PHE A 441 -25.49 3.88 -17.29
CA PHE A 441 -26.42 4.36 -16.26
C PHE A 441 -27.58 5.09 -16.93
N LEU A 442 -28.82 4.82 -16.47
CA LEU A 442 -30.02 5.47 -16.99
C LEU A 442 -29.84 7.01 -16.92
N PHE A 443 -30.01 7.70 -18.06
CA PHE A 443 -29.86 9.15 -18.24
C PHE A 443 -28.44 9.74 -18.40
N LEU A 444 -27.38 8.93 -18.47
CA LEU A 444 -26.03 9.42 -18.85
C LEU A 444 -25.60 8.90 -20.24
N PRO A 445 -25.26 9.77 -21.21
CA PRO A 445 -24.68 9.34 -22.47
C PRO A 445 -23.25 8.81 -22.23
N GLY A 446 -22.92 7.65 -22.82
CA GLY A 446 -21.55 7.11 -22.83
C GLY A 446 -21.30 5.82 -22.04
N GLY A 447 -22.28 4.93 -21.91
CA GLY A 447 -22.03 3.55 -21.43
C GLY A 447 -22.25 2.52 -22.53
N GLY A 448 -21.53 1.40 -22.44
CA GLY A 448 -21.59 0.31 -23.42
C GLY A 448 -22.62 -0.76 -23.07
N ASN A 449 -22.72 -1.72 -23.98
CA ASN A 449 -23.36 -3.02 -23.77
C ASN A 449 -22.31 -4.14 -23.79
N GLU A 450 -22.74 -5.40 -23.70
CA GLU A 450 -21.82 -6.55 -23.70
C GLU A 450 -21.08 -6.76 -25.04
N ASP A 451 -21.70 -6.39 -26.17
CA ASP A 451 -21.05 -6.45 -27.48
C ASP A 451 -19.97 -5.36 -27.59
N ASP A 452 -20.23 -4.16 -27.07
CA ASP A 452 -19.23 -3.09 -27.01
C ASP A 452 -18.04 -3.50 -26.14
N GLN A 453 -18.31 -4.13 -24.98
CA GLN A 453 -17.26 -4.67 -24.11
C GLN A 453 -16.42 -5.74 -24.83
N ALA A 454 -17.08 -6.69 -25.51
CA ALA A 454 -16.39 -7.74 -26.26
C ALA A 454 -15.53 -7.16 -27.39
N LYS A 455 -16.05 -6.15 -28.11
CA LYS A 455 -15.31 -5.43 -29.15
C LYS A 455 -14.07 -4.73 -28.58
N TYR A 456 -14.22 -3.96 -27.50
CA TYR A 456 -13.11 -3.28 -26.84
C TYR A 456 -11.99 -4.25 -26.45
N ILE A 457 -12.37 -5.34 -25.77
CA ILE A 457 -11.42 -6.38 -25.33
C ILE A 457 -10.72 -7.00 -26.54
N SER A 458 -11.46 -7.33 -27.60
CA SER A 458 -10.87 -7.87 -28.83
C SER A 458 -9.85 -6.91 -29.45
N GLU A 459 -10.16 -5.61 -29.52
CA GLU A 459 -9.26 -4.60 -30.09
C GLU A 459 -7.98 -4.44 -29.25
N VAL A 460 -8.10 -4.41 -27.92
CA VAL A 460 -6.95 -4.40 -27.00
C VAL A 460 -6.08 -5.64 -27.21
N LEU A 461 -6.68 -6.83 -27.22
CA LEU A 461 -5.95 -8.10 -27.37
C LEU A 461 -5.20 -8.20 -28.71
N ILE A 462 -5.76 -7.65 -29.80
CA ILE A 462 -5.06 -7.56 -31.09
C ILE A 462 -3.80 -6.70 -30.96
N VAL A 463 -3.90 -5.55 -30.29
CA VAL A 463 -2.73 -4.68 -30.05
C VAL A 463 -1.68 -5.39 -29.21
N LEU A 464 -2.08 -6.10 -28.15
CA LEU A 464 -1.16 -6.86 -27.30
C LEU A 464 -0.43 -7.97 -28.08
N ARG A 465 -1.16 -8.74 -28.90
CA ARG A 465 -0.58 -9.77 -29.78
C ARG A 465 0.45 -9.18 -30.74
N ASN A 466 0.12 -8.06 -31.37
CA ASN A 466 1.01 -7.37 -32.31
C ASN A 466 2.25 -6.76 -31.64
N ASN A 467 2.20 -6.52 -30.33
CA ASN A 467 3.31 -6.01 -29.53
C ASN A 467 4.12 -7.12 -28.82
N GLU A 468 4.26 -8.27 -29.49
CA GLU A 468 5.00 -9.46 -29.02
C GLU A 468 4.30 -10.21 -27.88
N ASN A 469 2.97 -10.28 -27.93
CA ASN A 469 2.13 -10.87 -26.88
C ASN A 469 2.36 -10.19 -25.51
N THR A 470 2.23 -8.86 -25.49
CA THR A 470 2.37 -8.06 -24.26
C THR A 470 1.50 -8.67 -23.15
N PRO A 471 2.09 -8.97 -21.98
CA PRO A 471 1.39 -9.59 -20.86
C PRO A 471 0.31 -8.66 -20.31
N TYR A 472 -0.79 -9.23 -19.82
CA TYR A 472 -1.94 -8.45 -19.36
C TYR A 472 -2.66 -9.04 -18.15
N CYS A 473 -3.40 -8.19 -17.45
CA CYS A 473 -4.47 -8.54 -16.53
C CYS A 473 -5.74 -7.75 -16.88
N LEU A 474 -6.85 -8.45 -17.12
CA LEU A 474 -8.14 -7.79 -17.39
C LEU A 474 -8.83 -7.38 -16.09
N TRP A 475 -9.64 -6.34 -16.14
CA TRP A 475 -10.61 -6.00 -15.10
C TRP A 475 -12.02 -6.31 -15.64
N ALA A 476 -12.73 -7.32 -15.15
CA ALA A 476 -12.38 -8.30 -14.10
C ALA A 476 -13.05 -9.66 -14.39
N LEU A 477 -12.90 -10.66 -13.51
CA LEU A 477 -13.53 -11.97 -13.74
C LEU A 477 -15.07 -11.88 -13.76
N TYR A 478 -15.66 -11.24 -12.75
CA TYR A 478 -17.10 -11.13 -12.57
C TYR A 478 -17.59 -9.70 -12.55
N ASP A 479 -18.86 -9.55 -12.89
CA ASP A 479 -19.67 -8.44 -12.42
C ASP A 479 -19.89 -8.57 -10.92
N PHE A 480 -20.07 -7.43 -10.25
CA PHE A 480 -20.19 -7.38 -8.81
C PHE A 480 -21.63 -7.11 -8.37
N SER A 481 -22.07 -7.72 -7.28
CA SER A 481 -23.39 -7.46 -6.68
C SER A 481 -23.51 -6.01 -6.18
N GLU A 482 -22.40 -5.43 -5.76
CA GLU A 482 -22.31 -4.08 -5.20
C GLU A 482 -20.98 -3.41 -5.56
N ALA A 483 -20.95 -2.08 -5.42
CA ALA A 483 -19.74 -1.27 -5.47
C ALA A 483 -19.72 -0.38 -4.22
N PRO A 484 -18.78 -0.58 -3.28
CA PRO A 484 -18.78 0.08 -1.98
C PRO A 484 -18.57 1.59 -2.12
N SER A 485 -19.24 2.37 -1.28
CA SER A 485 -19.17 3.84 -1.32
C SER A 485 -17.86 4.36 -0.72
N GLU A 486 -17.24 3.56 0.14
CA GLU A 486 -15.94 3.75 0.74
C GLU A 486 -14.83 3.77 -0.32
N VAL A 487 -15.02 3.02 -1.41
CA VAL A 487 -14.04 2.89 -2.50
C VAL A 487 -14.34 3.89 -3.62
N PHE A 488 -15.61 4.00 -4.05
CA PHE A 488 -15.98 4.76 -5.25
C PHE A 488 -16.70 6.08 -4.96
N GLY A 489 -16.87 6.43 -3.70
CA GLY A 489 -17.64 7.58 -3.26
C GLY A 489 -19.15 7.37 -3.39
N TRP A 490 -19.91 8.42 -3.04
CA TRP A 490 -21.36 8.32 -2.91
C TRP A 490 -22.13 8.35 -4.26
N LYS A 491 -21.50 8.82 -5.34
CA LYS A 491 -22.13 9.09 -6.64
C LYS A 491 -22.68 7.80 -7.28
N PRO A 492 -24.01 7.63 -7.42
CA PRO A 492 -24.61 6.37 -7.86
C PRO A 492 -24.23 5.93 -9.28
N TRP A 493 -24.08 6.87 -10.21
CA TRP A 493 -23.75 6.53 -11.60
C TRP A 493 -22.31 6.01 -11.77
N LEU A 494 -21.35 6.56 -11.02
CA LEU A 494 -19.98 6.02 -11.00
C LEU A 494 -19.99 4.61 -10.46
N LYS A 495 -20.63 4.38 -9.31
CA LYS A 495 -20.77 3.05 -8.70
C LYS A 495 -21.46 2.03 -9.59
N HIS A 496 -22.51 2.43 -10.30
CA HIS A 496 -23.24 1.53 -11.20
C HIS A 496 -22.30 0.94 -12.24
N VAL A 497 -21.51 1.79 -12.90
CA VAL A 497 -20.59 1.36 -13.96
C VAL A 497 -19.51 0.39 -13.44
N GLN A 498 -19.02 0.59 -12.21
CA GLN A 498 -18.00 -0.28 -11.59
C GLN A 498 -18.44 -1.74 -11.43
N LYS A 499 -19.75 -2.01 -11.45
CA LYS A 499 -20.29 -3.36 -11.27
C LYS A 499 -20.24 -4.22 -12.52
N TYR A 500 -20.08 -3.64 -13.72
CA TYR A 500 -20.35 -4.34 -14.98
C TYR A 500 -19.12 -4.59 -15.86
N TYR A 501 -17.95 -4.79 -15.26
CA TYR A 501 -16.69 -5.04 -15.99
C TYR A 501 -16.39 -6.53 -16.22
N GLY A 502 -17.16 -7.44 -15.61
CA GLY A 502 -16.88 -8.86 -15.61
C GLY A 502 -16.93 -9.53 -16.98
N LEU A 503 -16.15 -10.60 -17.14
CA LEU A 503 -16.32 -11.60 -18.20
C LEU A 503 -17.53 -12.51 -17.94
N PHE A 504 -17.87 -12.69 -16.66
CA PHE A 504 -19.08 -13.35 -16.20
C PHE A 504 -20.02 -12.33 -15.57
N ARG A 505 -21.33 -12.56 -15.68
CA ARG A 505 -22.34 -11.83 -14.92
C ARG A 505 -22.34 -12.26 -13.45
N THR A 506 -23.06 -11.53 -12.60
CA THR A 506 -23.16 -11.84 -11.17
C THR A 506 -23.77 -13.21 -10.86
N ASP A 507 -24.51 -13.81 -11.81
CA ASP A 507 -25.11 -15.15 -11.68
C ASP A 507 -24.20 -16.29 -12.18
N GLY A 508 -22.98 -15.96 -12.64
CA GLY A 508 -22.03 -16.92 -13.19
C GLY A 508 -22.22 -17.24 -14.67
N SER A 509 -23.16 -16.60 -15.37
CA SER A 509 -23.29 -16.76 -16.83
C SER A 509 -22.19 -16.00 -17.59
N LEU A 510 -21.59 -16.65 -18.59
CA LEU A 510 -20.53 -16.06 -19.41
C LEU A 510 -21.09 -14.97 -20.33
N LYS A 511 -20.34 -13.87 -20.49
CA LYS A 511 -20.62 -12.80 -21.46
C LYS A 511 -19.88 -13.05 -22.79
N PRO A 512 -20.28 -12.37 -23.88
CA PRO A 512 -19.54 -12.40 -25.15
C PRO A 512 -18.05 -12.07 -25.01
N SER A 513 -17.68 -11.15 -24.11
CA SER A 513 -16.29 -10.83 -23.77
C SER A 513 -15.49 -12.03 -23.26
N GLY A 514 -16.11 -12.90 -22.45
CA GLY A 514 -15.48 -14.13 -21.98
C GLY A 514 -15.20 -15.14 -23.11
N ILE A 515 -16.06 -15.19 -24.13
CA ILE A 515 -15.83 -16.01 -25.33
C ILE A 515 -14.62 -15.48 -26.10
N VAL A 516 -14.53 -14.16 -26.29
CA VAL A 516 -13.36 -13.51 -26.92
C VAL A 516 -12.06 -13.87 -26.20
N ILE A 517 -12.06 -13.91 -24.86
CA ILE A 517 -10.89 -14.32 -24.07
C ILE A 517 -10.53 -15.78 -24.30
N SER A 518 -11.53 -16.67 -24.24
CA SER A 518 -11.32 -18.11 -24.50
C SER A 518 -10.71 -18.33 -25.88
N ASP A 519 -11.25 -17.70 -26.92
CA ASP A 519 -10.78 -17.83 -28.30
C ASP A 519 -9.39 -17.24 -28.52
N TYR A 520 -9.08 -16.11 -27.87
CA TYR A 520 -7.76 -15.48 -27.96
C TYR A 520 -6.66 -16.31 -27.29
N ASN A 521 -7.01 -17.01 -26.20
CA ASN A 521 -6.05 -17.76 -25.40
C ASN A 521 -5.82 -19.20 -25.88
N ASN A 522 -6.70 -19.73 -26.73
CA ASN A 522 -6.46 -20.96 -27.53
C ASN A 522 -5.49 -20.67 -28.67
#